data_AF-A0A1R1K2T6-F1
#
_entry.id   AF-A0A1R1K2T6-F1
#
_cell.length_a   1.000
_cell.length_b   1.000
_cell.length_c   1.000
_cell.angle_alpha   90.00
_cell.angle_beta   90.00
_cell.angle_gamma   90.00
#
_symmetry.space_group_name_H-M   'P 1'
#
loop_
_entity.id
_entity.type
_entity.pdbx_description
1 polymer ?
#
loop_
_entity_poly.entity_id
_entity_poly.type
_entity_poly.pdbx_seq_one_letter_code
_entity_poly.pdbx_strand_id
1 'polypeptide(L)'
;MSQQPGPILLATDLSARGDRALDRALQLAKELNTKLVVLHVMENHGVSARLTTPVWRRLAADHKAVAERELAEDLANAGVATEVVVVTGDPLVRIMETADSFGCSLIIAGIARDETLGRLLLGTTVEKLVRQARQPVLVVKNRPRKPYRDVLVATDFSAGSRQALRAALQLVPNADLTLFHAYDVPFQGKNVPDDAVTRSFYHAAEQSSREFIAETPELANVAPPKVVMECGQPETVLSEYSFNHRSDLVVTGTHGRTGLLRTAIGSVAERLLEALPSDVLIVRLAGEE
;
A
#
# COMPACT_ATOMS: atom_id res chain seq x y z
N MET A 1 0.60 25.92 8.29
CA MET A 1 1.02 25.81 6.88
C MET A 1 1.30 24.34 6.63
N SER A 2 0.40 23.64 5.96
CA SER A 2 0.60 22.23 5.57
C SER A 2 1.79 22.19 4.61
N GLN A 3 2.89 21.53 5.01
CA GLN A 3 4.00 21.29 4.10
C GLN A 3 3.47 20.46 2.92
N GLN A 4 3.78 20.89 1.71
CA GLN A 4 3.41 20.16 0.50
C GLN A 4 4.06 18.77 0.57
N PRO A 5 3.31 17.68 0.36
CA PRO A 5 3.86 16.33 0.45
C PRO A 5 4.99 16.16 -0.58
N GLY A 6 6.07 15.48 -0.17
CA GLY A 6 7.19 15.17 -1.04
C GLY A 6 6.75 14.37 -2.29
N PRO A 7 7.62 14.25 -3.31
CA PRO A 7 7.27 13.57 -4.56
C PRO A 7 6.72 12.14 -4.36
N ILE A 8 5.97 11.66 -5.35
CA ILE A 8 5.53 10.27 -5.42
C ILE A 8 6.49 9.51 -6.32
N LEU A 9 6.96 8.33 -5.90
CA LEU A 9 7.73 7.42 -6.75
C LEU A 9 6.81 6.32 -7.29
N LEU A 10 6.74 6.18 -8.61
CA LEU A 10 6.18 5.00 -9.27
C LEU A 10 7.32 4.05 -9.66
N ALA A 11 7.30 2.82 -9.17
CA ALA A 11 8.16 1.74 -9.65
C ALA A 11 7.40 0.89 -10.69
N THR A 12 7.89 0.87 -11.93
CA THR A 12 7.24 0.16 -13.05
C THR A 12 8.17 -0.82 -13.74
N ASP A 13 7.61 -1.97 -14.14
CA ASP A 13 8.27 -2.98 -14.97
C ASP A 13 7.98 -2.81 -16.48
N LEU A 14 7.30 -1.72 -16.86
CA LEU A 14 6.81 -1.43 -18.22
C LEU A 14 5.90 -2.54 -18.79
N SER A 15 5.29 -3.35 -17.92
CA SER A 15 4.26 -4.27 -18.37
C SER A 15 2.92 -3.53 -18.50
N ALA A 16 2.08 -3.96 -19.43
CA ALA A 16 0.71 -3.45 -19.59
C ALA A 16 -0.17 -3.56 -18.32
N ARG A 17 0.27 -4.31 -17.29
CA ARG A 17 -0.41 -4.36 -15.98
C ARG A 17 0.08 -3.26 -15.03
N GLY A 18 1.33 -2.81 -15.21
CA GLY A 18 1.90 -1.64 -14.56
C GLY A 18 1.13 -0.35 -14.86
N ASP A 19 0.39 -0.30 -15.98
CA ASP A 19 -0.48 0.82 -16.36
C ASP A 19 -1.46 1.22 -15.25
N ARG A 20 -1.95 0.25 -14.45
CA ARG A 20 -2.85 0.54 -13.33
C ARG A 20 -2.15 1.38 -12.27
N ALA A 21 -0.91 1.03 -11.94
CA ALA A 21 -0.10 1.76 -10.99
C ALA A 21 0.30 3.13 -11.54
N LEU A 22 0.60 3.22 -12.84
CA LEU A 22 0.86 4.49 -13.52
C LEU A 22 -0.36 5.43 -13.47
N ASP A 23 -1.52 4.94 -13.90
CA ASP A 23 -2.77 5.70 -13.88
C ASP A 23 -3.07 6.21 -12.46
N ARG A 24 -2.84 5.38 -11.44
CA ARG A 24 -3.08 5.77 -10.03
C ARG A 24 -2.05 6.78 -9.55
N ALA A 25 -0.78 6.61 -9.90
CA ALA A 25 0.28 7.52 -9.53
C ALA A 25 0.07 8.91 -10.12
N LEU A 26 -0.35 8.99 -11.39
CA LEU A 26 -0.73 10.24 -12.06
C LEU A 26 -1.93 10.89 -11.37
N GLN A 27 -2.96 10.11 -11.03
CA GLN A 27 -4.13 10.63 -10.33
C GLN A 27 -3.76 11.22 -8.96
N LEU A 28 -3.01 10.47 -8.14
CA LEU A 28 -2.61 10.94 -6.81
C LEU A 28 -1.65 12.14 -6.89
N ALA A 29 -0.74 12.16 -7.85
CA ALA A 29 0.14 13.31 -8.08
C ALA A 29 -0.64 14.58 -8.44
N LYS A 30 -1.73 14.47 -9.23
CA LYS A 30 -2.65 15.58 -9.52
C LYS A 30 -3.39 16.04 -8.28
N GLU A 31 -4.01 15.10 -7.57
CA GLU A 31 -4.85 15.39 -6.40
C GLU A 31 -4.05 16.02 -5.25
N LEU A 32 -2.81 15.59 -5.07
CA LEU A 32 -1.89 16.13 -4.06
C LEU A 32 -1.04 17.30 -4.57
N ASN A 33 -1.17 17.66 -5.85
CA ASN A 33 -0.36 18.66 -6.52
C ASN A 33 1.16 18.48 -6.24
N THR A 34 1.67 17.27 -6.49
CA THR A 34 3.08 16.93 -6.26
C THR A 34 3.72 16.31 -7.49
N LYS A 35 5.06 16.29 -7.50
CA LYS A 35 5.86 15.73 -8.61
C LYS A 35 5.74 14.21 -8.62
N LEU A 36 5.66 13.62 -9.80
CA LEU A 36 5.75 12.17 -10.01
C LEU A 36 7.15 11.80 -10.52
N VAL A 37 7.85 10.94 -9.80
CA VAL A 37 9.09 10.29 -10.25
C VAL A 37 8.72 8.91 -10.76
N VAL A 38 9.02 8.60 -12.01
CA VAL A 38 8.75 7.30 -12.62
C VAL A 38 10.06 6.57 -12.83
N LEU A 39 10.22 5.46 -12.12
CA LEU A 39 11.42 4.64 -12.12
C LEU A 39 11.15 3.31 -12.83
N HIS A 40 11.96 3.04 -13.85
CA HIS A 40 12.13 1.70 -14.40
C HIS A 40 13.51 1.17 -14.06
N VAL A 41 13.56 -0.04 -13.49
CA VAL A 41 14.81 -0.74 -13.19
C VAL A 41 14.98 -1.88 -14.18
N MET A 42 15.99 -1.76 -15.03
CA MET A 42 16.46 -2.83 -15.89
C MET A 42 17.27 -3.81 -15.04
N GLU A 43 16.75 -5.01 -14.81
CA GLU A 43 17.51 -6.00 -14.04
C GLU A 43 18.73 -6.49 -14.83
N ASN A 44 19.85 -6.70 -14.14
CA ASN A 44 21.01 -7.40 -14.71
C ASN A 44 20.68 -8.89 -14.85
N HIS A 45 20.00 -9.25 -15.93
CA HIS A 45 19.68 -10.62 -16.25
C HIS A 45 20.99 -11.39 -16.52
N GLY A 46 21.28 -12.38 -15.67
CA GLY A 46 22.38 -13.32 -15.87
C GLY A 46 22.22 -14.16 -17.16
N VAL A 47 23.21 -15.00 -17.44
CA VAL A 47 23.32 -15.77 -18.70
C VAL A 47 22.06 -16.59 -19.04
N SER A 48 21.30 -17.09 -18.05
CA SER A 48 20.08 -17.88 -18.27
C SER A 48 18.94 -17.07 -18.90
N ALA A 49 18.73 -15.83 -18.44
CA ALA A 49 17.68 -14.98 -18.98
C ALA A 49 18.04 -14.43 -20.36
N ARG A 50 19.33 -14.31 -20.68
CA ARG A 50 19.76 -14.04 -22.05
C ARG A 50 19.36 -15.14 -23.02
N LEU A 51 19.10 -16.38 -22.60
CA LEU A 51 18.69 -17.46 -23.50
C LEU A 51 17.18 -17.46 -23.76
N THR A 52 16.36 -17.01 -22.81
CA THR A 52 14.89 -16.95 -22.93
C THR A 52 14.36 -15.62 -23.48
N THR A 53 15.17 -14.56 -23.48
CA THR A 53 14.78 -13.24 -23.99
C THR A 53 14.63 -13.27 -25.52
N PRO A 54 13.53 -12.77 -26.11
CA PRO A 54 13.34 -12.73 -27.56
C PRO A 54 14.45 -11.95 -28.29
N VAL A 55 14.80 -12.40 -29.50
CA VAL A 55 15.91 -11.83 -30.29
C VAL A 55 15.69 -10.36 -30.63
N TRP A 56 14.48 -9.94 -30.97
CA TRP A 56 14.14 -8.52 -31.21
C TRP A 56 14.42 -7.64 -30.00
N ARG A 57 14.25 -8.17 -28.78
CA ARG A 57 14.62 -7.50 -27.55
C ARG A 57 16.14 -7.46 -27.47
N ARG A 58 16.88 -8.55 -27.70
CA ARG A 58 18.37 -8.53 -27.71
C ARG A 58 19.02 -7.58 -28.74
N LEU A 59 18.31 -7.26 -29.82
CA LEU A 59 18.81 -6.45 -30.95
C LEU A 59 18.56 -4.94 -30.78
N ALA A 60 17.79 -4.51 -29.78
CA ALA A 60 17.66 -3.08 -29.47
C ALA A 60 18.99 -2.57 -28.91
N ALA A 61 19.74 -1.82 -29.71
CA ALA A 61 21.07 -1.33 -29.36
C ALA A 61 21.11 -0.40 -28.14
N ASP A 62 19.95 0.06 -27.65
CA ASP A 62 19.82 0.84 -26.43
C ASP A 62 18.47 0.58 -25.74
N HIS A 63 18.38 -0.50 -24.95
CA HIS A 63 17.19 -0.82 -24.13
C HIS A 63 16.77 0.32 -23.21
N LYS A 64 17.74 1.10 -22.73
CA LYS A 64 17.48 2.23 -21.86
C LYS A 64 16.77 3.34 -22.63
N ALA A 65 17.27 3.72 -23.81
CA ALA A 65 16.61 4.73 -24.63
C ALA A 65 15.19 4.31 -25.06
N VAL A 66 14.96 3.02 -25.31
CA VAL A 66 13.61 2.50 -25.62
C VAL A 66 12.68 2.68 -24.42
N ALA A 67 13.11 2.28 -23.23
CA ALA A 67 12.34 2.43 -22.00
C ALA A 67 12.07 3.90 -21.65
N GLU A 68 13.07 4.77 -21.80
CA GLU A 68 12.93 6.22 -21.59
C GLU A 68 11.91 6.83 -22.56
N ARG A 69 11.94 6.41 -23.83
CA ARG A 69 10.99 6.87 -24.84
C ARG A 69 9.57 6.41 -24.55
N GLU A 70 9.38 5.12 -24.22
CA GLU A 70 8.06 4.56 -23.87
C GLU A 70 7.44 5.32 -22.69
N LEU A 71 8.23 5.52 -21.62
CA LEU A 71 7.79 6.33 -20.47
C LEU A 71 7.50 7.79 -20.84
N ALA A 72 8.31 8.40 -21.69
CA ALA A 72 8.06 9.77 -22.13
C ALA A 72 6.76 9.89 -22.95
N GLU A 73 6.44 8.88 -23.78
CA GLU A 73 5.20 8.82 -24.54
C GLU A 73 3.98 8.65 -23.61
N ASP A 74 4.05 7.74 -22.63
CA ASP A 74 2.99 7.53 -21.64
C ASP A 74 2.74 8.77 -20.77
N LEU A 75 3.79 9.54 -20.48
CA LEU A 75 3.73 10.71 -19.62
C LEU A 75 3.52 12.04 -20.37
N ALA A 76 3.50 12.04 -21.71
CA ALA A 76 3.42 13.27 -22.51
C ALA A 76 2.20 14.14 -22.17
N ASN A 77 1.09 13.51 -21.77
CA ASN A 77 -0.16 14.17 -21.35
C ASN A 77 -0.47 13.94 -19.86
N ALA A 78 0.56 13.69 -19.05
CA ALA A 78 0.43 13.41 -17.63
C ALA A 78 -0.32 14.53 -16.88
N GLY A 79 -0.17 15.80 -17.28
CA GLY A 79 -0.79 16.94 -16.59
C GLY A 79 -0.25 17.19 -15.18
N VAL A 80 0.93 16.64 -14.87
CA VAL A 80 1.71 16.84 -13.64
C VAL A 80 3.19 16.93 -14.00
N ALA A 81 4.00 17.52 -13.12
CA ALA A 81 5.45 17.49 -13.28
C ALA A 81 5.97 16.05 -13.11
N THR A 82 6.71 15.55 -14.10
CA THR A 82 7.24 14.19 -14.12
C THR A 82 8.76 14.16 -14.22
N GLU A 83 9.41 13.23 -13.54
CA GLU A 83 10.81 12.83 -13.75
C GLU A 83 10.84 11.39 -14.23
N VAL A 84 11.57 11.10 -15.31
CA VAL A 84 11.80 9.72 -15.77
C VAL A 84 13.19 9.28 -15.36
N VAL A 85 13.28 8.15 -14.66
CA VAL A 85 14.54 7.56 -14.22
C VAL A 85 14.60 6.13 -14.72
N VAL A 86 15.55 5.85 -15.62
CA VAL A 86 15.83 4.49 -16.10
C VAL A 86 17.24 4.09 -15.70
N VAL A 87 17.33 3.06 -14.86
CA VAL A 87 18.60 2.60 -14.26
C VAL A 87 18.72 1.09 -14.35
N THR A 88 19.96 0.60 -14.25
CA THR A 88 20.26 -0.83 -14.19
C THR A 88 20.64 -1.24 -12.76
N GLY A 89 20.16 -2.39 -12.30
CA GLY A 89 20.56 -2.94 -11.00
C GLY A 89 19.56 -3.89 -10.38
N ASP A 90 19.68 -4.10 -9.08
CA ASP A 90 18.66 -4.76 -8.27
C ASP A 90 17.45 -3.82 -8.07
N PRO A 91 16.22 -4.24 -8.41
CA PRO A 91 15.03 -3.39 -8.30
C PRO A 91 14.81 -2.80 -6.91
N LEU A 92 14.93 -3.61 -5.86
CA LEU A 92 14.66 -3.17 -4.50
C LEU A 92 15.63 -2.06 -4.09
N VAL A 93 16.93 -2.28 -4.32
CA VAL A 93 17.97 -1.30 -3.99
C VAL A 93 17.74 0.00 -4.74
N ARG A 94 17.51 -0.07 -6.06
CA ARG A 94 17.31 1.13 -6.89
C ARG A 94 16.05 1.89 -6.56
N ILE A 95 14.96 1.20 -6.20
CA ILE A 95 13.71 1.84 -5.78
C ILE A 95 13.92 2.62 -4.48
N MET A 96 14.56 2.02 -3.47
CA MET A 96 14.84 2.71 -2.20
C MET A 96 15.80 3.88 -2.37
N GLU A 97 16.91 3.70 -3.10
CA GLU A 97 17.88 4.78 -3.39
C GLU A 97 17.22 5.96 -4.11
N THR A 98 16.35 5.69 -5.08
CA THR A 98 15.62 6.73 -5.82
C THR A 98 14.61 7.43 -4.91
N ALA A 99 13.85 6.69 -4.10
CA ALA A 99 12.89 7.26 -3.16
C ALA A 99 13.59 8.21 -2.17
N ASP A 100 14.74 7.82 -1.64
CA ASP A 100 15.52 8.64 -0.71
C ASP A 100 16.13 9.86 -1.41
N SER A 101 16.73 9.68 -2.60
CA SER A 101 17.40 10.76 -3.34
C SER A 101 16.45 11.88 -3.78
N PHE A 102 15.21 11.54 -4.13
CA PHE A 102 14.19 12.51 -4.50
C PHE A 102 13.34 13.00 -3.32
N GLY A 103 13.58 12.49 -2.09
CA GLY A 103 12.79 12.81 -0.91
C GLY A 103 11.31 12.41 -1.06
N CYS A 104 11.06 11.27 -1.71
CA CYS A 104 9.72 10.82 -2.00
C CYS A 104 8.93 10.50 -0.72
N SER A 105 7.65 10.90 -0.69
CA SER A 105 6.75 10.68 0.43
C SER A 105 5.94 9.39 0.32
N LEU A 106 5.89 8.78 -0.87
CA LEU A 106 5.13 7.57 -1.19
C LEU A 106 5.82 6.78 -2.30
N ILE A 107 5.84 5.46 -2.18
CA ILE A 107 6.23 4.54 -3.25
C ILE A 107 4.97 3.82 -3.75
N ILE A 108 4.75 3.80 -5.06
CA ILE A 108 3.64 3.12 -5.72
C ILE A 108 4.20 2.00 -6.58
N ALA A 109 3.63 0.80 -6.44
CA ALA A 109 3.94 -0.36 -7.27
C ALA A 109 2.67 -1.12 -7.66
N GLY A 110 2.71 -1.77 -8.82
CA GLY A 110 1.66 -2.70 -9.26
C GLY A 110 1.89 -4.12 -8.75
N ILE A 111 0.91 -5.00 -8.95
CA ILE A 111 1.03 -6.45 -8.75
C ILE A 111 1.87 -7.11 -9.87
N ALA A 112 2.52 -8.23 -9.57
CA ALA A 112 3.39 -8.94 -10.51
C ALA A 112 2.65 -9.89 -11.47
N ARG A 113 3.45 -10.49 -12.37
CA ARG A 113 3.09 -11.01 -13.70
C ARG A 113 2.36 -12.36 -13.74
N ASP A 114 2.45 -13.20 -12.72
CA ASP A 114 1.95 -14.59 -12.78
C ASP A 114 0.58 -14.75 -12.10
N GLU A 115 -0.49 -14.52 -12.87
CA GLU A 115 -1.81 -15.07 -12.54
C GLU A 115 -1.81 -16.58 -12.81
N THR A 116 -1.57 -17.38 -11.78
CA THR A 116 -2.03 -18.77 -11.80
C THR A 116 -3.42 -18.81 -11.17
N LEU A 117 -4.45 -18.97 -12.00
CA LEU A 117 -5.82 -19.30 -11.60
C LEU A 117 -6.42 -18.41 -10.50
N GLY A 118 -6.62 -17.12 -10.80
CA GLY A 118 -7.43 -16.22 -9.96
C GLY A 118 -6.76 -15.67 -8.69
N ARG A 119 -5.47 -15.92 -8.48
CA ARG A 119 -4.67 -15.34 -7.39
C ARG A 119 -3.80 -14.19 -7.88
N LEU A 120 -3.80 -13.08 -7.14
CA LEU A 120 -2.94 -11.92 -7.39
C LEU A 120 -1.60 -12.15 -6.69
N LEU A 121 -0.54 -12.47 -7.43
CA LEU A 121 0.81 -12.54 -6.87
C LEU A 121 1.44 -11.15 -6.82
N LEU A 122 1.88 -10.71 -5.64
CA LEU A 122 2.52 -9.41 -5.41
C LEU A 122 3.87 -9.30 -6.12
N GLY A 123 4.59 -10.43 -6.20
CA GLY A 123 5.95 -10.51 -6.71
C GLY A 123 6.98 -10.16 -5.65
N THR A 124 8.15 -10.77 -5.80
CA THR A 124 9.21 -10.71 -4.78
C THR A 124 9.75 -9.30 -4.53
N THR A 125 9.71 -8.40 -5.52
CA THR A 125 10.12 -7.00 -5.35
C THR A 125 9.14 -6.23 -4.47
N VAL A 126 7.83 -6.36 -4.70
CA VAL A 126 6.80 -5.69 -3.89
C VAL A 126 6.80 -6.20 -2.46
N GLU A 127 6.91 -7.52 -2.28
CA GLU A 127 7.04 -8.14 -0.94
C GLU A 127 8.24 -7.58 -0.17
N LYS A 128 9.40 -7.49 -0.84
CA LYS A 128 10.61 -6.91 -0.24
C LYS A 128 10.43 -5.41 0.05
N LEU A 129 9.78 -4.65 -0.82
CA LEU A 129 9.50 -3.22 -0.63
C LEU A 129 8.61 -2.99 0.58
N VAL A 130 7.47 -3.67 0.65
CA VAL A 130 6.54 -3.62 1.79
C VAL A 130 7.25 -3.90 3.12
N ARG A 131 8.26 -4.78 3.08
CA ARG A 131 9.05 -5.17 4.24
C ARG A 131 10.11 -4.14 4.66
N GLN A 132 10.79 -3.53 3.69
CA GLN A 132 12.04 -2.80 3.92
C GLN A 132 11.94 -1.29 3.68
N ALA A 133 10.96 -0.83 2.89
CA ALA A 133 10.79 0.59 2.61
C ALA A 133 10.46 1.38 3.88
N ARG A 134 11.06 2.57 3.98
CA ARG A 134 10.81 3.52 5.06
C ARG A 134 9.57 4.36 4.76
N GLN A 135 9.41 4.73 3.49
CA GLN A 135 8.25 5.41 2.95
C GLN A 135 7.03 4.47 2.95
N PRO A 136 5.81 5.02 3.09
CA PRO A 136 4.59 4.28 2.76
C PRO A 136 4.67 3.65 1.37
N VAL A 137 4.16 2.41 1.24
CA VAL A 137 4.10 1.67 -0.02
C VAL A 137 2.63 1.44 -0.38
N LEU A 138 2.19 1.97 -1.51
CA LEU A 138 0.88 1.71 -2.09
C LEU A 138 0.99 0.63 -3.17
N VAL A 139 0.34 -0.51 -2.91
CA VAL A 139 0.19 -1.58 -3.89
C VAL A 139 -1.12 -1.39 -4.64
N VAL A 140 -1.03 -1.12 -5.94
CA VAL A 140 -2.17 -0.89 -6.82
C VAL A 140 -2.57 -2.18 -7.51
N LYS A 141 -3.80 -2.61 -7.27
CA LYS A 141 -4.40 -3.82 -7.84
C LYS A 141 -5.42 -3.46 -8.92
N ASN A 142 -6.16 -2.38 -8.70
CA ASN A 142 -7.27 -1.98 -9.56
C ASN A 142 -6.91 -0.78 -10.41
N ARG A 143 -7.48 -0.72 -11.63
CA ARG A 143 -7.37 0.48 -12.45
C ARG A 143 -8.20 1.61 -11.80
N PRO A 144 -7.62 2.80 -11.56
CA PRO A 144 -8.37 3.91 -11.01
C PRO A 144 -9.47 4.35 -12.00
N ARG A 145 -10.70 4.46 -11.51
CA ARG A 145 -11.82 5.09 -12.24
C ARG A 145 -12.36 6.32 -11.52
N LYS A 146 -12.06 6.44 -10.23
CA LYS A 146 -12.46 7.52 -9.33
C LYS A 146 -11.35 7.77 -8.31
N PRO A 147 -11.29 8.95 -7.69
CA PRO A 147 -10.50 9.16 -6.48
C PRO A 147 -10.90 8.14 -5.41
N TYR A 148 -9.99 7.86 -4.47
CA TYR A 148 -10.36 7.06 -3.30
C TYR A 148 -11.45 7.78 -2.50
N ARG A 149 -12.55 7.09 -2.20
CA ARG A 149 -13.64 7.62 -1.36
C ARG A 149 -13.88 6.74 -0.15
N ASP A 150 -13.97 5.44 -0.34
CA ASP A 150 -14.26 4.50 0.75
C ASP A 150 -12.95 3.90 1.27
N VAL A 151 -12.43 4.41 2.39
CA VAL A 151 -11.09 4.03 2.87
C VAL A 151 -11.16 3.37 4.24
N LEU A 152 -10.62 2.16 4.30
CA LEU A 152 -10.64 1.31 5.48
C LEU A 152 -9.27 1.34 6.15
N VAL A 153 -9.17 1.86 7.36
CA VAL A 153 -7.93 1.88 8.14
C VAL A 153 -8.00 0.77 9.17
N ALA A 154 -7.22 -0.29 8.96
CA ALA A 154 -7.07 -1.37 9.92
C ALA A 154 -6.27 -0.86 11.12
N THR A 155 -6.85 -0.99 12.32
CA THR A 155 -6.25 -0.46 13.54
C THR A 155 -6.30 -1.47 14.68
N ASP A 156 -5.28 -1.38 15.51
CA ASP A 156 -5.18 -2.03 16.81
C ASP A 156 -4.89 -1.04 17.92
N PHE A 157 -5.18 0.24 17.62
CA PHE A 157 -5.00 1.39 18.49
C PHE A 157 -3.55 1.62 18.94
N SER A 158 -2.57 1.00 18.27
CA SER A 158 -1.14 1.23 18.53
C SER A 158 -0.60 2.49 17.83
N ALA A 159 0.63 2.87 18.18
CA ALA A 159 1.35 3.95 17.49
C ALA A 159 1.53 3.67 15.98
N GLY A 160 1.76 2.41 15.59
CA GLY A 160 1.86 2.01 14.17
C GLY A 160 0.54 2.22 13.43
N SER A 161 -0.58 1.86 14.04
CA SER A 161 -1.92 2.13 13.50
C SER A 161 -2.22 3.64 13.42
N ARG A 162 -1.72 4.44 14.39
CA ARG A 162 -1.83 5.91 14.34
C ARG A 162 -1.05 6.50 13.17
N GLN A 163 0.15 5.99 12.91
CA GLN A 163 0.95 6.38 11.75
C GLN A 163 0.23 6.02 10.43
N ALA A 164 -0.39 4.84 10.37
CA ALA A 164 -1.18 4.42 9.22
C ALA A 164 -2.39 5.34 8.98
N LEU A 165 -3.12 5.70 10.03
CA LEU A 165 -4.21 6.67 9.96
C LEU A 165 -3.74 8.05 9.47
N ARG A 166 -2.62 8.55 9.98
CA ARG A 166 -2.04 9.83 9.54
C ARG A 166 -1.69 9.82 8.06
N ALA A 167 -1.06 8.75 7.58
CA ALA A 167 -0.74 8.59 6.16
C ALA A 167 -2.01 8.54 5.30
N ALA A 168 -3.08 7.88 5.77
CA ALA A 168 -4.38 7.90 5.09
C ALA A 168 -4.93 9.34 4.99
N LEU A 169 -4.97 10.07 6.10
CA LEU A 169 -5.46 11.46 6.13
C LEU A 169 -4.66 12.40 5.21
N GLN A 170 -3.35 12.16 5.05
CA GLN A 170 -2.50 12.91 4.15
C GLN A 170 -2.70 12.53 2.67
N LEU A 171 -2.85 11.23 2.38
CA LEU A 171 -3.00 10.72 1.02
C LEU A 171 -4.38 11.01 0.44
N VAL A 172 -5.42 10.91 1.27
CA VAL A 172 -6.83 10.97 0.86
C VAL A 172 -7.65 11.85 1.82
N PRO A 173 -7.36 13.17 1.89
CA PRO A 173 -7.98 14.07 2.88
C PRO A 173 -9.49 14.23 2.73
N ASN A 174 -10.06 13.87 1.56
CA ASN A 174 -11.48 14.00 1.24
C ASN A 174 -12.21 12.64 1.20
N ALA A 175 -11.62 11.58 1.75
CA ALA A 175 -12.20 10.25 1.80
C ALA A 175 -13.01 10.02 3.09
N ASP A 176 -14.02 9.16 2.98
CA ASP A 176 -14.79 8.65 4.10
C ASP A 176 -13.97 7.53 4.76
N LEU A 177 -13.51 7.80 5.99
CA LEU A 177 -12.67 6.88 6.74
C LEU A 177 -13.50 5.95 7.62
N THR A 178 -13.19 4.66 7.55
CA THR A 178 -13.63 3.66 8.52
C THR A 178 -12.42 3.14 9.30
N LEU A 179 -12.40 3.33 10.63
CA LEU A 179 -11.48 2.63 11.52
C LEU A 179 -12.02 1.23 11.78
N PHE A 180 -11.28 0.22 11.33
CA PHE A 180 -11.65 -1.18 11.48
C PHE A 180 -10.76 -1.86 12.50
N HIS A 181 -11.36 -2.38 13.56
CA HIS A 181 -10.66 -3.14 14.58
C HIS A 181 -11.21 -4.57 14.64
N ALA A 182 -10.32 -5.55 14.46
CA ALA A 182 -10.63 -6.93 14.76
C ALA A 182 -10.20 -7.25 16.19
N TYR A 183 -11.13 -7.74 17.01
CA TYR A 183 -10.84 -8.21 18.35
C TYR A 183 -11.06 -9.72 18.45
N ASP A 184 -10.27 -10.37 19.31
CA ASP A 184 -10.38 -11.80 19.56
C ASP A 184 -10.93 -12.06 20.96
N VAL A 185 -11.74 -13.10 21.11
CA VAL A 185 -12.27 -13.56 22.39
C VAL A 185 -11.69 -14.95 22.66
N PRO A 186 -10.81 -15.10 23.68
CA PRO A 186 -10.18 -16.38 23.98
C PRO A 186 -11.21 -17.53 24.14
N PHE A 187 -10.85 -18.72 23.68
CA PHE A 187 -11.58 -19.99 23.85
C PHE A 187 -12.90 -20.17 23.06
N GLN A 188 -13.17 -19.36 22.04
CA GLN A 188 -14.38 -19.46 21.19
C GLN A 188 -14.68 -20.84 20.57
N GLY A 189 -13.69 -21.74 20.48
CA GLY A 189 -13.86 -23.04 19.82
C GLY A 189 -14.31 -24.21 20.70
N LYS A 190 -14.37 -24.10 22.04
CA LYS A 190 -14.69 -25.26 22.92
C LYS A 190 -15.72 -25.01 24.01
N ASN A 191 -16.05 -23.76 24.31
CA ASN A 191 -17.21 -23.35 25.10
C ASN A 191 -17.63 -22.00 24.53
N VAL A 192 -18.91 -21.82 24.19
CA VAL A 192 -19.44 -20.50 23.79
C VAL A 192 -19.13 -19.55 24.95
N PRO A 193 -18.32 -18.49 24.77
CA PRO A 193 -18.09 -17.52 25.82
C PRO A 193 -19.45 -16.94 26.22
N ASP A 194 -19.71 -16.83 27.53
CA ASP A 194 -20.88 -16.12 28.05
C ASP A 194 -20.99 -14.76 27.33
N ASP A 195 -22.21 -14.36 26.96
CA ASP A 195 -22.50 -13.08 26.30
C ASP A 195 -21.87 -11.91 27.08
N ALA A 196 -21.79 -12.04 28.42
CA ALA A 196 -21.11 -11.09 29.29
C ALA A 196 -19.60 -10.97 29.00
N VAL A 197 -18.91 -12.08 28.75
CA VAL A 197 -17.47 -12.11 28.44
C VAL A 197 -17.22 -11.45 27.09
N THR A 198 -17.92 -11.87 26.04
CA THR A 198 -17.80 -11.26 24.69
C THR A 198 -18.08 -9.76 24.73
N ARG A 199 -19.11 -9.34 25.48
CA ARG A 199 -19.46 -7.93 25.66
C ARG A 199 -18.39 -7.14 26.39
N SER A 200 -17.67 -7.74 27.35
CA SER A 200 -16.59 -7.06 28.05
C SER A 200 -15.38 -6.79 27.14
N PHE A 201 -15.02 -7.74 26.26
CA PHE A 201 -13.98 -7.52 25.25
C PHE A 201 -14.38 -6.43 24.23
N TYR A 202 -15.63 -6.44 23.78
CA TYR A 202 -16.16 -5.37 22.93
C TYR A 202 -16.05 -3.99 23.62
N HIS A 203 -16.51 -3.88 24.87
CA HIS A 203 -16.43 -2.61 25.62
C HIS A 203 -14.99 -2.13 25.83
N ALA A 204 -14.05 -3.06 26.07
CA ALA A 204 -12.63 -2.72 26.19
C ALA A 204 -12.05 -2.19 24.86
N ALA A 205 -12.42 -2.81 23.73
CA ALA A 205 -12.06 -2.33 22.40
C ALA A 205 -12.70 -0.97 22.10
N GLU A 206 -13.97 -0.77 22.47
CA GLU A 206 -14.68 0.51 22.33
C GLU A 206 -14.00 1.64 23.10
N GLN A 207 -13.63 1.38 24.36
CA GLN A 207 -12.90 2.34 25.16
C GLN A 207 -11.54 2.69 24.54
N SER A 208 -10.78 1.68 24.10
CA SER A 208 -9.49 1.88 23.41
C SER A 208 -9.65 2.70 22.13
N SER A 209 -10.75 2.50 21.38
CA SER A 209 -11.05 3.28 20.18
C SER A 209 -11.32 4.75 20.50
N ARG A 210 -12.10 5.03 21.55
CA ARG A 210 -12.39 6.40 21.98
C ARG A 210 -11.12 7.14 22.40
N GLU A 211 -10.25 6.49 23.17
CA GLU A 211 -8.95 7.02 23.57
C GLU A 211 -8.06 7.29 22.35
N PHE A 212 -7.95 6.31 21.45
CA PHE A 212 -7.17 6.45 20.22
C PHE A 212 -7.63 7.65 19.36
N ILE A 213 -8.94 7.83 19.18
CA ILE A 213 -9.49 8.97 18.44
C ILE A 213 -9.21 10.28 19.16
N ALA A 214 -9.46 10.34 20.48
CA ALA A 214 -9.25 11.55 21.28
C ALA A 214 -7.78 12.01 21.28
N GLU A 215 -6.84 11.07 21.26
CA GLU A 215 -5.40 11.33 21.21
C GLU A 215 -4.86 11.60 19.80
N THR A 216 -5.69 11.53 18.75
CA THR A 216 -5.27 11.79 17.36
C THR A 216 -5.69 13.21 16.94
N PRO A 217 -4.84 14.24 17.13
CA PRO A 217 -5.21 15.62 16.83
C PRO A 217 -5.51 15.84 15.34
N GLU A 218 -4.96 15.02 14.45
CA GLU A 218 -5.23 15.08 13.02
C GLU A 218 -6.69 14.79 12.67
N LEU A 219 -7.43 14.11 13.56
CA LEU A 219 -8.86 13.88 13.38
C LEU A 219 -9.73 15.08 13.75
N ALA A 220 -9.19 16.12 14.41
CA ALA A 220 -9.98 17.24 14.91
C ALA A 220 -10.62 18.09 13.80
N ASN A 221 -10.03 18.11 12.61
CA ASN A 221 -10.45 18.95 11.48
C ASN A 221 -11.02 18.16 10.29
N VAL A 222 -11.35 16.88 10.49
CA VAL A 222 -11.94 16.01 9.46
C VAL A 222 -13.25 15.43 9.93
N ALA A 223 -14.03 14.87 9.01
CA ALA A 223 -15.24 14.14 9.37
C ALA A 223 -14.88 12.98 10.33
N PRO A 224 -15.62 12.79 11.44
CA PRO A 224 -15.35 11.70 12.36
C PRO A 224 -15.39 10.35 11.63
N PRO A 225 -14.36 9.49 11.78
CA PRO A 225 -14.36 8.22 11.09
C PRO A 225 -15.45 7.31 11.65
N LYS A 226 -16.04 6.49 10.78
CA LYS A 226 -16.89 5.38 11.22
C LYS A 226 -16.00 4.37 11.97
N VAL A 227 -16.43 3.90 13.13
CA VAL A 227 -15.74 2.84 13.87
C VAL A 227 -16.48 1.53 13.66
N VAL A 228 -15.75 0.49 13.26
CA VAL A 228 -16.26 -0.87 13.09
C VAL A 228 -15.40 -1.83 13.91
N MET A 229 -16.06 -2.68 14.69
CA MET A 229 -15.43 -3.69 15.51
C MET A 229 -15.99 -5.05 15.13
N GLU A 230 -15.13 -5.93 14.66
CA GLU A 230 -15.50 -7.29 14.28
C GLU A 230 -14.78 -8.31 15.16
N CYS A 231 -15.50 -9.34 15.56
CA CYS A 231 -14.93 -10.42 16.35
C CYS A 231 -14.35 -11.49 15.42
N GLY A 232 -13.05 -11.79 15.56
CA GLY A 232 -12.43 -12.90 14.84
C GLY A 232 -11.00 -12.63 14.39
N GLN A 233 -10.48 -13.53 13.54
CA GLN A 233 -9.14 -13.40 12.99
C GLN A 233 -9.04 -12.16 12.09
N PRO A 234 -8.11 -11.22 12.36
CA PRO A 234 -8.08 -9.93 11.71
C PRO A 234 -8.08 -9.97 10.19
N GLU A 235 -7.30 -10.86 9.58
CA GLU A 235 -7.21 -11.02 8.13
C GLU A 235 -8.54 -11.45 7.51
N THR A 236 -9.26 -12.37 8.17
CA THR A 236 -10.52 -12.93 7.67
C THR A 236 -11.61 -11.86 7.71
N VAL A 237 -11.84 -11.27 8.89
CA VAL A 237 -12.94 -10.31 9.07
C VAL A 237 -12.66 -9.00 8.32
N LEU A 238 -11.39 -8.58 8.20
CA LEU A 238 -11.02 -7.40 7.41
C LEU A 238 -11.25 -7.64 5.92
N SER A 239 -10.86 -8.80 5.39
CA SER A 239 -11.08 -9.14 3.98
C SER A 239 -12.57 -9.28 3.64
N GLU A 240 -13.35 -9.93 4.51
CA GLU A 240 -14.80 -10.04 4.36
C GLU A 240 -15.48 -8.67 4.39
N TYR A 241 -15.14 -7.82 5.36
CA TYR A 241 -15.70 -6.47 5.46
C TYR A 241 -15.34 -5.63 4.22
N SER A 242 -14.06 -5.63 3.83
CA SER A 242 -13.55 -4.92 2.65
C SER A 242 -14.27 -5.34 1.36
N PHE A 243 -14.48 -6.64 1.16
CA PHE A 243 -15.19 -7.17 0.00
C PHE A 243 -16.67 -6.75 0.00
N ASN A 244 -17.36 -6.93 1.13
CA ASN A 244 -18.79 -6.65 1.25
C ASN A 244 -19.12 -5.16 1.11
N HIS A 245 -18.23 -4.28 1.58
CA HIS A 245 -18.42 -2.83 1.54
C HIS A 245 -17.69 -2.15 0.38
N ARG A 246 -16.98 -2.91 -0.47
CA ARG A 246 -16.26 -2.42 -1.65
C ARG A 246 -15.33 -1.24 -1.34
N SER A 247 -14.55 -1.35 -0.26
CA SER A 247 -13.59 -0.31 0.09
C SER A 247 -12.62 -0.09 -1.08
N ASP A 248 -12.34 1.17 -1.43
CA ASP A 248 -11.44 1.49 -2.54
C ASP A 248 -9.97 1.28 -2.14
N LEU A 249 -9.64 1.54 -0.87
CA LEU A 249 -8.31 1.45 -0.29
C LEU A 249 -8.37 0.85 1.12
N VAL A 250 -7.47 -0.09 1.40
CA VAL A 250 -7.19 -0.55 2.77
C VAL A 250 -5.85 0.01 3.22
N VAL A 251 -5.79 0.60 4.40
CA VAL A 251 -4.59 1.18 5.01
C VAL A 251 -4.24 0.39 6.26
N THR A 252 -2.99 -0.04 6.38
CA THR A 252 -2.53 -0.80 7.55
C THR A 252 -1.10 -0.45 7.94
N GLY A 253 -0.82 -0.48 9.24
CA GLY A 253 0.53 -0.35 9.79
C GLY A 253 1.27 -1.69 9.80
N THR A 254 2.58 -1.71 9.55
CA THR A 254 3.40 -2.94 9.63
C THR A 254 3.74 -3.35 11.07
N HIS A 255 3.43 -2.53 12.07
CA HIS A 255 3.76 -2.79 13.47
C HIS A 255 2.54 -2.47 14.34
N GLY A 256 2.32 -3.27 15.39
CA GLY A 256 1.17 -3.11 16.27
C GLY A 256 1.07 -4.12 17.43
N ARG A 257 0.09 -3.90 18.31
CA ARG A 257 -0.32 -4.75 19.44
C ARG A 257 -1.04 -6.03 19.01
N THR A 258 -1.97 -5.97 18.04
CA THR A 258 -2.71 -7.18 17.59
C THR A 258 -1.92 -8.00 16.58
N GLY A 259 -0.83 -7.44 16.06
CA GLY A 259 0.09 -8.19 15.21
C GLY A 259 -0.44 -8.49 13.81
N LEU A 260 -1.42 -7.71 13.31
CA LEU A 260 -1.89 -7.72 11.91
C LEU A 260 -0.73 -7.86 10.90
N LEU A 261 0.42 -7.26 11.20
CA LEU A 261 1.67 -7.40 10.44
C LEU A 261 2.92 -7.57 11.37
N ARG A 262 2.78 -8.13 12.58
CA ARG A 262 3.91 -8.23 13.53
C ARG A 262 5.07 -9.01 12.91
N THR A 263 6.25 -8.39 12.93
CA THR A 263 7.49 -8.83 12.28
C THR A 263 7.45 -8.71 10.77
N ALA A 264 8.46 -8.07 10.22
CA ALA A 264 8.84 -8.10 8.81
C ALA A 264 9.24 -9.54 8.33
N ILE A 265 8.56 -10.60 8.79
CA ILE A 265 8.87 -11.99 8.44
C ILE A 265 7.57 -12.82 8.40
N GLY A 266 6.88 -12.87 7.26
CA GLY A 266 6.00 -14.02 6.94
C GLY A 266 4.58 -13.74 6.45
N SER A 267 3.88 -14.87 6.27
CA SER A 267 2.72 -15.09 5.41
C SER A 267 1.45 -14.29 5.70
N VAL A 268 1.31 -13.57 6.82
CA VAL A 268 0.07 -12.82 7.13
C VAL A 268 -0.05 -11.55 6.30
N ALA A 269 1.04 -10.79 6.15
CA ALA A 269 1.08 -9.61 5.29
C ALA A 269 0.80 -9.96 3.82
N GLU A 270 1.46 -11.03 3.37
CA GLU A 270 1.28 -11.61 2.04
C GLU A 270 -0.15 -12.09 1.86
N ARG A 271 -0.69 -12.88 2.80
CA ARG A 271 -2.08 -13.37 2.74
C ARG A 271 -3.10 -12.25 2.74
N LEU A 272 -2.89 -11.19 3.52
CA LEU A 272 -3.78 -10.02 3.53
C LEU A 272 -3.71 -9.29 2.18
N LEU A 273 -2.50 -9.05 1.68
CA LEU A 273 -2.31 -8.43 0.36
C LEU A 273 -2.86 -9.31 -0.78
N GLU A 274 -2.81 -10.64 -0.68
CA GLU A 274 -3.41 -11.55 -1.65
C GLU A 274 -4.94 -11.60 -1.52
N ALA A 275 -5.48 -11.60 -0.30
CA ALA A 275 -6.90 -11.75 -0.03
C ALA A 275 -7.72 -10.48 -0.27
N LEU A 276 -7.10 -9.30 -0.12
CA LEU A 276 -7.79 -8.03 -0.30
C LEU A 276 -8.01 -7.74 -1.80
N PRO A 277 -9.24 -7.49 -2.26
CA PRO A 277 -9.50 -7.06 -3.63
C PRO A 277 -9.08 -5.60 -3.87
N SER A 278 -9.03 -4.78 -2.82
CA SER A 278 -8.74 -3.34 -2.86
C SER A 278 -7.25 -3.03 -2.97
N ASP A 279 -6.94 -1.81 -3.42
CA ASP A 279 -5.59 -1.27 -3.32
C ASP A 279 -5.19 -1.22 -1.83
N VAL A 280 -3.89 -1.37 -1.52
CA VAL A 280 -3.43 -1.47 -0.13
C VAL A 280 -2.28 -0.50 0.11
N LEU A 281 -2.44 0.40 1.07
CA LEU A 281 -1.39 1.27 1.58
C LEU A 281 -0.80 0.65 2.85
N ILE A 282 0.50 0.37 2.80
CA ILE A 282 1.23 -0.17 3.93
C ILE A 282 2.16 0.90 4.47
N VAL A 283 2.06 1.13 5.78
CA VAL A 283 2.77 2.20 6.47
C VAL A 283 3.67 1.59 7.53
N ARG A 284 4.95 1.88 7.44
CA ARG A 284 5.90 1.46 8.47
C ARG A 284 5.93 2.49 9.59
N LEU A 285 6.01 2.02 10.83
CA LEU A 285 6.34 2.89 11.95
C LEU A 285 7.78 3.36 11.73
N ALA A 286 7.98 4.68 11.57
CA ALA A 286 9.32 5.24 11.57
C ALA A 286 9.97 4.85 12.90
N GLY A 287 11.10 4.14 12.83
CA GLY A 287 11.83 3.76 14.03
C GLY A 287 12.28 5.01 14.76
N GLU A 288 12.05 5.05 16.07
CA GLU A 288 12.97 5.72 16.98
C GLU A 288 14.31 4.99 16.80
N GLU A 289 15.30 5.68 16.23
CA GLU A 289 16.71 5.25 16.32
C GLU A 289 17.18 5.31 17.78
#